data_AF-A0A060AE64-F1
#
_entry.id   AF-A0A060AE64-F1
#
_cell.length_a   1.000
_cell.length_b   1.000
_cell.length_c   1.000
_cell.angle_alpha   90.00
_cell.angle_beta   90.00
_cell.angle_gamma   90.00
#
_symmetry.space_group_name_H-M   'P 1'
#
loop_
_entity.id
_entity.type
_entity.pdbx_description
1 polymer ?
#
loop_
_entity_poly.entity_id
_entity_poly.type
_entity_poly.pdbx_seq_one_letter_code
_entity_poly.pdbx_strand_id
1 'polypeptide(L)' 'MDEQIKQIRLAIDRLIWRKSMKQAWKPHEYKKLRHKLAQLLTKL' A
#
# COMPACT_ATOMS: atom_id res chain seq x y z
N MET A 1 -4.92 9.29 12.44
CA MET A 1 -3.78 8.38 12.15
C MET A 1 -4.29 7.03 11.66
N ASP A 2 -5.21 6.38 12.38
CA ASP A 2 -5.73 5.04 12.02
C ASP A 2 -6.46 4.99 10.68
N GLU A 3 -7.28 6.00 10.37
CA GLU A 3 -7.99 6.04 9.09
C GLU A 3 -7.02 6.16 7.91
N GLN A 4 -5.94 6.93 8.06
CA GLN A 4 -4.91 7.05 7.03
C GLN A 4 -4.14 5.73 6.83
N ILE A 5 -3.88 4.99 7.91
CA ILE A 5 -3.26 3.65 7.86
C ILE A 5 -4.20 2.67 7.15
N LYS A 6 -5.50 2.69 7.46
CA LYS A 6 -6.51 1.85 6.79
C LYS A 6 -6.56 2.13 5.28
N GLN A 7 -6.61 3.39 4.88
CA GLN A 7 -6.62 3.76 3.46
C GLN A 7 -5.37 3.30 2.71
N ILE A 8 -4.19 3.39 3.34
CA ILE A 8 -2.94 2.90 2.74
C ILE A 8 -2.93 1.38 2.63
N ARG A 9 -3.40 0.65 3.65
CA ARG A 9 -3.52 -0.82 3.60
C ARG A 9 -4.43 -1.26 2.46
N LEU A 10 -5.62 -0.67 2.33
CA LEU A 10 -6.54 -0.95 1.23
C LEU A 10 -5.93 -0.67 -0.15
N ALA A 11 -5.15 0.41 -0.29
CA ALA A 11 -4.47 0.72 -1.53
C ALA A 11 -3.38 -0.31 -1.87
N ILE A 12 -2.64 -0.79 -0.87
CA ILE A 12 -1.65 -1.86 -1.03
C ILE A 12 -2.34 -3.17 -1.45
N ASP A 13 -3.45 -3.54 -0.80
CA ASP A 13 -4.18 -4.78 -1.10
C ASP A 13 -4.72 -4.77 -2.52
N ARG A 14 -5.25 -3.64 -3.00
CA ARG A 14 -5.68 -3.49 -4.41
C ARG A 14 -4.53 -3.70 -5.40
N LEU A 15 -3.32 -3.25 -5.07
CA LEU A 15 -2.15 -3.47 -5.93
C LEU A 15 -1.70 -4.93 -5.93
N ILE A 16 -1.76 -5.60 -4.77
CA ILE A 16 -1.47 -7.04 -4.66
C ILE A 16 -2.50 -7.85 -5.47
N TRP A 17 -3.78 -7.50 -5.39
CA TRP A 17 -4.84 -8.15 -6.14
C TRP A 17 -4.67 -7.99 -7.66
N ARG A 18 -4.31 -6.78 -8.13
CA ARG A 18 -3.98 -6.58 -9.56
C ARG A 18 -2.80 -7.44 -10.01
N LYS A 19 -1.76 -7.55 -9.17
CA LYS A 19 -0.61 -8.43 -9.42
C LYS A 19 -1.02 -9.89 -9.51
N SER A 20 -1.86 -10.39 -8.59
CA SER A 20 -2.31 -11.78 -8.60
C SER A 20 -3.17 -12.12 -9.81
N MET A 21 -3.97 -11.16 -10.28
CA MET A 21 -4.76 -11.27 -11.51
C MET A 21 -3.92 -11.13 -12.80
N LYS A 22 -2.58 -11.03 -12.69
CA LYS A 22 -1.65 -10.76 -13.81
C LYS A 22 -2.04 -9.51 -14.63
N GLN A 23 -2.79 -8.59 -14.04
CA GLN A 23 -3.13 -7.32 -14.67
C GLN A 23 -1.92 -6.38 -14.63
N ALA A 24 -1.93 -5.38 -15.51
CA ALA A 24 -0.96 -4.28 -15.44
C ALA A 24 -1.05 -3.63 -14.05
N TRP A 25 0.04 -3.72 -13.29
CA TRP A 25 0.13 -3.20 -11.93
C TRP A 25 1.38 -2.35 -11.79
N LYS A 26 1.38 -1.47 -10.78
CA LYS A 26 2.40 -0.44 -10.61
C LYS A 26 3.29 -0.76 -9.41
N PRO A 27 4.42 -1.47 -9.61
CA PRO A 27 5.30 -1.89 -8.51
C PRO A 27 5.93 -0.71 -7.77
N HIS A 28 6.20 0.41 -8.46
CA HIS A 28 6.73 1.63 -7.84
C HIS A 28 5.73 2.26 -6.86
N GLU A 29 4.45 2.29 -7.20
CA GLU A 29 3.40 2.79 -6.31
C GLU A 29 3.27 1.90 -5.06
N TYR A 30 3.35 0.57 -5.22
CA TYR A 30 3.37 -0.37 -4.09
C TYR A 30 4.54 -0.09 -3.14
N LYS A 31 5.76 0.08 -3.66
CA LYS A 31 6.95 0.37 -2.85
C LYS A 31 6.79 1.69 -2.08
N LYS A 32 6.25 2.72 -2.73
CA LYS A 32 5.99 4.03 -2.11
C LYS A 32 4.96 3.93 -0.98
N LEU A 33 3.86 3.23 -1.20
CA LEU A 33 2.81 3.04 -0.18
C LEU A 33 3.32 2.22 1.01
N ARG A 34 4.09 1.17 0.77
CA ARG A 34 4.70 0.35 1.84
C ARG A 34 5.67 1.17 2.69
N HIS A 35 6.50 2.01 2.06
CA HIS A 35 7.41 2.88 2.81
C HIS A 35 6.65 3.93 3.63
N LYS A 36 5.61 4.55 3.06
CA LYS A 36 4.74 5.49 3.78
C LYS A 36 4.04 4.83 4.97
N LEU A 37 3.56 3.60 4.80
CA LEU A 37 2.96 2.83 5.89
C LEU A 37 3.96 2.57 7.01
N ALA A 38 5.19 2.16 6.67
CA ALA A 38 6.25 1.95 7.65
C ALA A 38 6.56 3.24 8.42
N GLN A 39 6.71 4.38 7.74
CA GLN A 39 6.93 5.68 8.39
C GLN A 39 5.80 6.07 9.36
N LEU A 40 4.54 5.79 9.00
CA LEU A 40 3.39 6.08 9.87
C LEU A 40 3.36 5.18 11.09
N LEU A 41 3.74 3.90 10.94
CA LEU A 41 3.79 2.94 12.05
C LEU A 41 4.98 3.19 12.98
N THR A 42 6.12 3.67 12.47
CA THR A 42 7.29 4.02 13.28
C THR A 42 7.13 5.34 14.04
N LYS A 43 6.24 6.23 13.57
CA LYS A 43 5.92 7.51 14.25
C LYS A 43 4.79 7.39 15.29
N LEU A 44 4.18 6.21 15.43
CA LEU A 44 3.21 5.88 16.47
C LEU A 44 3.93 5.32 17.69
#